data_AF-A0A5E4UTF4-F1
#
_entry.id   AF-A0A5E4UTF4-F1
#
_cell.length_a   1.000
_cell.length_b   1.000
_cell.length_c   1.000
_cell.angle_alpha   90.00
_cell.angle_beta   90.00
_cell.angle_gamma   90.00
#
_symmetry.space_group_name_H-M   'P 1'
#
loop_
_entity.id
_entity.type
_entity.pdbx_description
1 polymer ?
#
loop_
_entity_poly.entity_id
_entity_poly.type
_entity_poly.pdbx_seq_one_letter_code
_entity_poly.pdbx_strand_id
1 'polypeptide(L)' 'MWSINFVYRGCNVDIEIGERVTLWDITIEVTPLDGVELIEPFGARKLKLAKVEELDEIQAALVEEIQMAIDHRLVEPHRI' A
#
# COMPACT_ATOMS: atom_id res chain seq x y z
N MET A 1 3.63 -15.43 -7.74
CA MET A 1 3.55 -13.96 -7.74
C MET A 1 2.10 -13.63 -7.46
N TRP A 2 1.86 -12.91 -6.38
CA TRP A 2 0.52 -12.50 -5.96
C TRP A 2 0.39 -11.01 -6.11
N SER A 3 -0.83 -10.55 -6.44
CA SER A 3 -1.14 -9.14 -6.52
C SER A 3 -2.42 -8.83 -5.76
N ILE A 4 -2.44 -7.68 -5.11
CA ILE A 4 -3.61 -7.08 -4.49
C ILE A 4 -3.81 -5.73 -5.16
N ASN A 5 -4.98 -5.51 -5.74
CA ASN A 5 -5.37 -4.21 -6.28
C ASN A 5 -6.68 -3.78 -5.60
N PHE A 6 -6.71 -2.56 -5.08
CA PHE A 6 -7.93 -1.98 -4.51
C PHE A 6 -7.89 -0.46 -4.56
N VAL A 7 -9.07 0.16 -4.45
CA VAL A 7 -9.19 1.61 -4.29
C VAL A 7 -9.55 1.94 -2.85
N TYR A 8 -8.82 2.86 -2.24
CA TYR A 8 -9.10 3.37 -0.90
C TYR A 8 -9.01 4.90 -0.89
N ARG A 9 -10.08 5.57 -0.44
CA ARG A 9 -10.19 7.04 -0.38
C ARG A 9 -9.83 7.77 -1.68
N GLY A 10 -10.09 7.14 -2.81
CA GLY A 10 -9.75 7.69 -4.13
C GLY A 10 -8.28 7.52 -4.52
N CYS A 11 -7.49 6.74 -3.78
CA CYS A 11 -6.19 6.25 -4.22
C CYS A 11 -6.33 4.82 -4.74
N ASN A 12 -5.83 4.55 -5.94
CA ASN A 12 -5.59 3.18 -6.39
C ASN A 12 -4.33 2.65 -5.70
N VAL A 13 -4.41 1.43 -5.19
CA VAL A 13 -3.33 0.76 -4.47
C VAL A 13 -3.04 -0.56 -5.18
N ASP A 14 -1.79 -0.71 -5.58
CA ASP A 14 -1.25 -1.91 -6.21
C ASP A 14 -0.14 -2.49 -5.33
N ILE A 15 -0.31 -3.73 -4.89
CA ILE A 15 0.66 -4.47 -4.09
C ILE A 15 1.04 -5.72 -4.84
N GLU A 16 2.32 -5.86 -5.18
CA GLU A 16 2.89 -7.07 -5.76
C GLU A 16 3.73 -7.79 -4.72
N ILE A 17 3.49 -9.10 -4.56
CA ILE A 17 4.25 -9.97 -3.65
C ILE A 17 4.93 -11.07 -4.47
N GLY A 18 6.24 -10.90 -4.62
CA GLY A 18 7.16 -11.84 -5.24
C GLY A 18 7.71 -12.83 -4.21
N GLU A 19 7.75 -14.10 -4.61
CA GLU A 19 8.34 -15.15 -3.78
C GLU A 19 9.84 -15.32 -4.08
N ARG A 20 10.67 -15.32 -3.04
CA ARG A 20 12.08 -15.75 -3.11
C ARG A 20 12.32 -16.91 -2.14
N VAL A 21 13.54 -17.46 -2.15
CA VAL A 21 13.89 -18.67 -1.36
C VAL A 21 13.61 -18.48 0.14
N THR A 22 14.03 -17.35 0.71
CA THR A 22 13.89 -17.06 2.16
C THR A 22 13.11 -15.77 2.45
N LEU A 23 12.67 -15.06 1.42
CA LEU A 23 12.10 -13.73 1.53
C LEU A 23 10.84 -13.57 0.67
N TRP A 24 9.99 -12.65 1.08
CA TRP A 24 8.99 -11.99 0.26
C TRP A 24 9.57 -10.68 -0.28
N ASP A 25 9.44 -10.47 -1.58
CA ASP A 25 9.82 -9.24 -2.29
C ASP A 25 8.53 -8.49 -2.59
N ILE A 26 8.28 -7.38 -1.90
CA ILE A 26 7.00 -6.69 -1.96
C ILE A 26 7.21 -5.32 -2.62
N THR A 27 6.41 -5.03 -3.64
CA THR A 27 6.35 -3.70 -4.25
C THR A 27 4.97 -3.14 -4.02
N ILE A 28 4.89 -1.89 -3.56
CA ILE A 28 3.65 -1.18 -3.31
C ILE A 28 3.68 0.12 -4.11
N GLU A 29 2.62 0.37 -4.85
CA GLU A 29 2.38 1.61 -5.56
C GLU A 29 1.02 2.17 -5.14
N VAL A 30 1.00 3.46 -4.81
CA VAL A 30 -0.23 4.17 -4.47
C VAL A 30 -0.36 5.35 -5.42
N THR A 31 -1.39 5.33 -6.24
CA THR A 31 -1.68 6.33 -7.26
C THR A 31 -2.97 7.07 -6.90
N PRO A 32 -2.91 8.37 -6.56
CA PRO A 32 -4.10 9.19 -6.38
C PRO A 32 -4.90 9.25 -7.68
N LEU A 33 -6.22 9.09 -7.61
CA LEU A 33 -7.12 9.34 -8.73
C LEU A 33 -7.42 10.85 -8.84
N ASP A 34 -8.01 11.26 -9.96
CA ASP A 34 -8.31 12.67 -10.23
C ASP A 34 -9.11 13.32 -9.09
N GLY A 35 -8.60 14.47 -8.61
CA GLY A 35 -9.22 15.25 -7.54
C GLY A 35 -8.83 14.84 -6.12
N VAL A 36 -7.96 13.84 -5.95
CA VAL A 36 -7.37 13.51 -4.64
C VAL A 36 -6.06 14.27 -4.45
N GLU A 37 -6.01 15.10 -3.42
CA GLU A 37 -4.79 15.77 -2.97
C GLU A 37 -4.20 15.08 -1.75
N LEU A 38 -2.91 14.78 -1.83
CA LEU A 38 -2.13 14.25 -0.71
C LEU A 38 -1.14 15.31 -0.23
N ILE A 39 -0.91 15.33 1.09
CA ILE A 39 0.09 16.18 1.74
C ILE A 39 1.49 15.89 1.17
N GLU A 40 1.79 14.62 0.93
CA GLU A 40 2.99 14.17 0.24
C GLU A 40 2.66 12.94 -0.64
N PRO A 41 3.32 12.78 -1.80
CA PRO A 41 3.15 11.60 -2.63
C PRO A 41 3.73 10.35 -1.93
N PHE A 42 3.10 9.20 -2.13
CA PHE A 42 3.56 7.92 -1.57
C PHE A 42 4.84 7.39 -2.21
N GLY A 43 4.99 7.60 -3.53
CA GLY A 43 6.02 6.93 -4.33
C GLY A 43 5.88 5.41 -4.37
N ALA A 44 6.73 4.74 -5.15
CA ALA A 44 6.82 3.29 -5.13
C ALA A 44 7.66 2.82 -3.93
N ARG A 45 7.11 1.94 -3.10
CA ARG A 45 7.79 1.38 -1.93
C ARG A 45 8.17 -0.07 -2.18
N LYS A 46 9.41 -0.43 -1.88
CA LYS A 46 9.90 -1.82 -1.93
C LYS A 46 10.25 -2.31 -0.54
N LEU A 47 9.72 -3.46 -0.16
CA LEU A 47 9.93 -4.09 1.13
C LEU A 47 10.49 -5.50 0.93
N LYS A 48 11.27 -5.96 1.90
CA LYS A 48 11.76 -7.34 1.96
C LYS A 48 11.39 -7.90 3.33
N LEU A 49 10.54 -8.91 3.35
CA LEU A 49 10.13 -9.58 4.58
C LEU A 49 10.68 -11.00 4.61
N ALA A 50 11.05 -11.49 5.79
CA ALA A 50 11.39 -12.89 5.97
C ALA A 50 10.14 -13.77 5.85
N LYS A 51 10.29 -14.98 5.30
CA LYS A 51 9.21 -15.97 5.26
C LYS A 51 9.01 -16.67 6.61
N VAL A 52 8.70 -15.88 7.63
CA VAL A 52 8.38 -16.38 8.97
C VAL A 52 6.88 -16.36 9.23
N GLU A 53 6.14 -15.48 8.56
CA GLU A 53 4.69 -15.32 8.66
C GLU A 53 4.00 -15.90 7.44
N GLU A 54 2.73 -16.28 7.62
CA GLU A 54 1.90 -16.78 6.52
C GLU A 54 1.59 -15.66 5.53
N LEU A 55 1.41 -16.02 4.26
CA LEU A 55 1.16 -15.04 3.20
C LEU A 55 -0.12 -14.24 3.48
N ASP A 56 -1.17 -14.89 3.99
CA ASP A 56 -2.46 -14.23 4.27
C ASP A 56 -2.35 -13.17 5.38
N GLU A 57 -1.52 -13.42 6.40
CA GLU A 57 -1.23 -12.47 7.47
C GLU A 57 -0.49 -11.24 6.92
N ILE A 58 0.51 -11.48 6.07
CA ILE A 58 1.26 -10.41 5.39
C ILE A 58 0.33 -9.56 4.53
N GLN A 59 -0.58 -10.19 3.77
CA GLN A 59 -1.52 -9.47 2.92
C GLN A 59 -2.44 -8.56 3.75
N ALA A 60 -3.01 -9.08 4.83
CA ALA A 60 -3.89 -8.30 5.71
C ALA A 60 -3.16 -7.11 6.34
N ALA A 61 -1.95 -7.33 6.88
CA ALA A 61 -1.15 -6.28 7.50
C ALA A 61 -0.76 -5.19 6.49
N LEU A 62 -0.35 -5.57 5.27
CA LEU A 62 0.00 -4.61 4.22
C LEU A 62 -1.19 -3.73 3.82
N VAL A 63 -2.40 -4.31 3.72
CA VAL A 63 -3.60 -3.53 3.39
C VAL A 63 -3.90 -2.52 4.51
N GLU A 64 -3.87 -2.94 5.77
CA GLU A 64 -4.13 -2.07 6.92
C GLU A 64 -3.12 -0.92 7.00
N GLU A 65 -1.82 -1.22 6.90
CA GLU A 65 -0.76 -0.21 6.97
C GLU A 65 -0.90 0.85 5.86
N ILE A 66 -1.22 0.41 4.64
CA ILE A 66 -1.39 1.33 3.51
C ILE A 66 -2.64 2.19 3.67
N GLN A 67 -3.74 1.63 4.18
CA GLN A 67 -4.94 2.43 4.48
C GLN A 67 -4.65 3.50 5.53
N MET A 68 -3.99 3.15 6.63
CA MET A 68 -3.57 4.12 7.66
C MET A 68 -2.65 5.19 7.10
N ALA A 69 -1.71 4.79 6.25
CA ALA A 69 -0.78 5.70 5.60
C ALA A 69 -1.49 6.68 4.66
N ILE A 70 -2.54 6.24 3.95
CA ILE A 70 -3.45 7.06 3.13
C ILE A 70 -4.24 8.03 4.00
N ASP A 71 -4.88 7.55 5.06
CA ASP A 71 -5.66 8.41 5.94
C ASP A 71 -4.80 9.52 6.58
N HIS A 72 -3.54 9.23 6.93
CA HIS A 72 -2.62 10.25 7.46
C HIS A 72 -2.16 11.28 6.42
N ARG A 73 -2.18 10.94 5.13
CA ARG A 73 -1.66 11.81 4.05
C ARG A 73 -2.74 12.52 3.26
N LEU A 74 -4.00 12.13 3.40
CA LEU A 74 -5.09 12.83 2.77
C LEU A 74 -5.17 14.26 3.32
N VAL A 75 -5.26 15.23 2.41
CA VAL A 75 -5.59 16.59 2.80
C VAL A 75 -7.05 16.59 3.20
N GLU A 76 -7.33 16.72 4.50
CA GLU A 76 -8.71 16.97 4.92
C GLU A 76 -9.17 18.29 4.30
N PRO A 77 -10.38 18.34 3.70
CA PRO A 77 -10.90 19.59 3.20
C PRO A 77 -10.98 20.56 4.38
N HIS A 78 -10.23 21.65 4.28
CA HIS A 78 -10.26 22.74 5.25
C HIS A 78 -11.73 23.14 5.45
N ARG A 79 -12.30 22.85 6.61
CA ARG A 79 -13.51 23.52 7.07
C ARG A 79 -13.14 24.96 7.36
N ILE A 80 -13.16 25.82 6.35
CA ILE A 80 -13.19 27.29 6.52
C ILE A 80 -14.16 27.87 5.51
#